data_AF-A0A1D8TMT3-F1
#
_entry.id   AF-A0A1D8TMT3-F1
#
_cell.length_a   1.000
_cell.length_b   1.000
_cell.length_c   1.000
_cell.angle_alpha   90.00
_cell.angle_beta   90.00
_cell.angle_gamma   90.00
#
_symmetry.space_group_name_H-M   'P 1'
#
loop_
_entity.id
_entity.type
_entity.pdbx_description
1 polymer ?
#
loop_
_entity_poly.entity_id
_entity_poly.type
_entity_poly.pdbx_seq_one_letter_code
_entity_poly.pdbx_strand_id
1 'polypeptide(L)'
;MPSINHKNPLVIGSLVVIFINLVIAIICWIIVQQSTGYDGLFYFFILSMIGIAQLVYVIPALIVLRLLGRWELIKGVIIGGLITGLLNLGAWFLMQA
;
A
#
# COMPACT_ATOMS: atom_id res chain seq x y z
N MET A 1 4.51 25.27 28.64
CA MET A 1 4.67 23.81 28.80
C MET A 1 4.90 23.20 27.42
N PRO A 2 6.09 22.67 27.08
CA PRO A 2 6.33 22.08 25.77
C PRO A 2 5.95 20.59 25.80
N SER A 3 4.91 20.21 25.06
CA SER A 3 4.41 18.83 24.98
C SER A 3 4.50 18.31 23.54
N ILE A 4 5.63 17.66 23.25
CA ILE A 4 5.82 16.49 22.38
C ILE A 4 4.77 16.27 21.27
N ASN A 5 5.04 16.77 20.06
CA ASN A 5 4.56 16.08 18.86
C ASN A 5 5.47 16.39 17.66
N HIS A 6 6.66 15.78 17.66
CA HIS A 6 7.44 15.59 16.44
C HIS A 6 6.67 14.63 15.52
N LYS A 7 5.61 15.13 14.89
CA LYS A 7 4.89 14.43 13.83
C LYS A 7 5.83 14.31 12.65
N ASN A 8 6.68 13.29 12.62
CA ASN A 8 7.60 13.03 11.53
C ASN A 8 6.77 12.81 10.26
N PRO A 9 6.71 13.79 9.35
CA PRO A 9 5.83 13.73 8.19
C PRO A 9 6.19 12.55 7.30
N LEU A 10 7.46 12.15 7.30
CA LEU A 10 7.94 10.94 6.65
C LEU A 10 7.25 9.67 7.19
N VAL A 11 7.19 9.50 8.51
CA VAL A 11 6.57 8.33 9.16
C VAL A 11 5.05 8.32 8.92
N ILE A 12 4.44 9.49 8.92
CA ILE A 12 2.99 9.62 8.65
C ILE A 12 2.69 9.22 7.21
N GLY A 13 3.46 9.74 6.24
CA GLY A 13 3.29 9.41 4.83
C GLY A 13 3.44 7.92 4.56
N SER A 14 4.42 7.26 5.18
CA SER A 14 4.64 5.82 4.99
C SER A 14 3.54 4.99 5.65
N LEU A 15 3.16 5.31 6.89
CA LEU A 15 2.10 4.60 7.61
C LEU A 15 0.76 4.68 6.89
N VAL A 16 0.40 5.82 6.30
CA VAL A 16 -0.86 5.97 5.55
C VAL A 16 -0.89 5.02 4.35
N VAL A 17 0.21 4.95 3.57
CA VAL A 17 0.27 4.05 2.40
C VAL A 17 0.23 2.58 2.80
N ILE A 18 0.93 2.22 3.88
CA ILE A 18 0.91 0.86 4.43
C ILE A 18 -0.50 0.50 4.90
N PHE A 19 -1.16 1.41 5.61
CA PHE A 19 -2.52 1.19 6.12
C PHE A 19 -3.54 0.99 4.99
N ILE A 20 -3.48 1.82 3.94
CA ILE A 20 -4.36 1.69 2.77
C ILE A 20 -4.14 0.32 2.09
N ASN A 21 -2.88 -0.09 1.88
CA ASN A 21 -2.57 -1.42 1.33
C ASN A 21 -3.11 -2.55 2.20
N LEU A 22 -2.97 -2.44 3.53
CA LEU A 22 -3.46 -3.45 4.47
C LEU A 22 -4.99 -3.57 4.41
N VAL A 23 -5.71 -2.44 4.36
CA VAL A 23 -7.17 -2.43 4.22
C VAL A 23 -7.60 -3.09 2.92
N ILE A 24 -6.96 -2.76 1.79
CA ILE A 24 -7.25 -3.39 0.50
C ILE A 24 -6.98 -4.90 0.55
N ALA A 25 -5.86 -5.33 1.15
CA ALA A 25 -5.53 -6.74 1.29
C ALA A 25 -6.58 -7.51 2.12
N ILE A 26 -7.06 -6.92 3.22
CA ILE A 26 -8.13 -7.52 4.04
C ILE A 26 -9.44 -7.62 3.27
N ILE A 27 -9.82 -6.57 2.52
CA ILE A 27 -11.03 -6.60 1.69
C ILE A 27 -10.92 -7.70 0.63
N CYS A 28 -9.80 -7.77 -0.08
CA CYS A 28 -9.54 -8.83 -1.06
C CYS A 28 -9.62 -10.22 -0.41
N TRP A 29 -9.04 -10.40 0.78
CA TRP A 29 -9.12 -11.66 1.51
C TRP A 29 -10.55 -12.06 1.86
N ILE A 30 -11.39 -11.13 2.31
CA ILE A 30 -12.80 -11.40 2.64
C ILE A 30 -13.58 -11.80 1.38
N ILE A 31 -13.42 -11.06 0.28
CA ILE A 31 -14.08 -11.36 -1.00
C ILE A 31 -13.71 -12.77 -1.46
N VAL A 32 -12.42 -13.07 -1.38
CA VAL A 32 -11.87 -14.36 -1.76
C VAL A 32 -12.44 -15.51 -0.92
N GLN A 33 -12.62 -15.34 0.39
CA GLN A 33 -13.18 -16.37 1.27
C GLN A 33 -14.68 -16.63 1.04
N GLN A 34 -15.43 -15.63 0.55
CA GLN A 34 -16.86 -15.80 0.22
C GLN A 34 -17.08 -16.40 -1.17
N SER A 35 -16.02 -16.45 -1.97
CA SER A 35 -16.03 -16.87 -3.35
C SER A 35 -15.90 -18.40 -3.46
N THR A 36 -17.02 -19.12 -3.33
CA THR A 36 -17.06 -20.58 -3.53
C THR A 36 -16.84 -20.91 -5.01
N GLY A 37 -15.69 -21.49 -5.36
CA GLY A 37 -15.44 -22.06 -6.69
C GLY A 37 -14.40 -21.34 -7.56
N TYR A 38 -13.58 -20.46 -7.01
CA TYR A 38 -12.46 -19.87 -7.75
C TYR A 38 -11.18 -20.71 -7.59
N ASP A 39 -10.51 -20.99 -8.71
CA ASP A 39 -9.23 -21.71 -8.73
C ASP A 39 -8.07 -20.86 -8.22
N GLY A 40 -6.97 -21.49 -7.78
CA GLY A 40 -5.75 -20.80 -7.31
C GLY A 40 -5.17 -19.75 -8.28
N LEU A 41 -5.50 -19.83 -9.57
CA LEU A 41 -5.13 -18.85 -10.60
C LEU A 41 -5.85 -17.51 -10.42
N PHE A 42 -7.10 -17.52 -9.94
CA PHE A 42 -7.85 -16.31 -9.60
C PHE A 42 -7.27 -15.62 -8.36
N TYR A 43 -6.84 -16.40 -7.36
CA TYR A 43 -6.14 -15.88 -6.18
C TYR A 43 -4.84 -15.19 -6.57
N PHE A 44 -4.06 -15.83 -7.46
CA PHE A 44 -2.85 -15.26 -8.01
C PHE A 44 -3.13 -13.91 -8.68
N PHE A 45 -4.14 -13.84 -9.55
CA PHE A 45 -4.49 -12.60 -10.26
C PHE A 45 -4.89 -11.47 -9.31
N ILE A 46 -5.71 -11.74 -8.29
CA ILE A 46 -6.12 -10.72 -7.31
C ILE A 46 -4.93 -10.21 -6.49
N LEU A 47 -4.11 -11.11 -5.94
CA LEU A 47 -2.94 -10.73 -5.14
C LEU A 47 -1.91 -9.92 -5.95
N SER A 48 -1.74 -10.28 -7.22
CA SER A 48 -0.90 -9.56 -8.19
C SER A 48 -1.37 -8.14 -8.45
N MET A 49 -2.67 -7.97 -8.61
CA MET A 49 -3.28 -6.68 -8.94
C MET A 49 -3.24 -5.69 -7.77
N ILE A 50 -3.05 -6.15 -6.52
CA ILE A 50 -2.90 -5.26 -5.35
C ILE A 50 -1.68 -4.33 -5.53
N GLY A 51 -0.56 -4.86 -6.03
CA GLY A 51 0.66 -4.08 -6.25
C GLY A 51 0.50 -3.00 -7.33
N ILE A 52 -0.32 -3.29 -8.36
CA ILE A 52 -0.66 -2.35 -9.43
C ILE A 52 -1.69 -1.33 -8.95
N ALA A 53 -2.71 -1.79 -8.20
CA ALA A 53 -3.74 -0.94 -7.60
C ALA A 53 -3.14 0.14 -6.69
N GLN A 54 -1.97 -0.13 -6.09
CA GLN A 54 -1.27 0.87 -5.29
C GLN A 54 -0.99 2.17 -6.05
N LEU A 55 -0.68 2.07 -7.34
CA LEU A 55 -0.34 3.23 -8.18
C LEU A 55 -1.54 4.16 -8.36
N VAL A 56 -2.76 3.62 -8.32
CA VAL A 56 -4.01 4.37 -8.53
C VAL A 56 -4.22 5.42 -7.44
N TYR A 57 -3.78 5.17 -6.21
CA TYR A 57 -3.88 6.16 -5.12
C TYR A 57 -2.54 6.81 -4.76
N VAL A 58 -1.40 6.12 -4.93
CA VAL A 58 -0.08 6.70 -4.65
C VAL A 58 0.25 7.84 -5.63
N ILE A 59 0.03 7.66 -6.94
CA ILE A 59 0.37 8.69 -7.93
C ILE A 59 -0.43 9.97 -7.72
N PRO A 60 -1.78 9.95 -7.58
CA PRO A 60 -2.54 11.15 -7.26
C PRO A 60 -2.12 11.79 -5.94
N ALA A 61 -1.84 10.99 -4.90
CA ALA A 61 -1.35 11.52 -3.62
C ALA A 61 -0.02 12.26 -3.79
N LEU A 62 0.91 11.73 -4.59
CA LEU A 62 2.18 12.39 -4.89
C LEU A 62 1.98 13.70 -5.67
N ILE A 63 1.07 13.73 -6.65
CA ILE A 63 0.72 14.95 -7.40
C ILE A 63 0.15 16.01 -6.45
N VAL A 64 -0.83 15.64 -5.63
CA VAL A 64 -1.46 16.56 -4.66
C VAL A 64 -0.42 17.09 -3.66
N LEU A 65 0.43 16.22 -3.10
CA LEU A 65 1.47 16.64 -2.16
C LEU A 65 2.52 17.56 -2.80
N ARG A 66 2.84 17.34 -4.09
CA ARG A 66 3.71 18.22 -4.87
C ARG A 66 3.09 19.59 -5.06
N LEU A 67 1.80 19.65 -5.39
CA LEU A 67 1.05 20.91 -5.52
C LEU A 67 0.98 21.68 -4.20
N LEU A 68 0.91 20.98 -3.06
CA LEU A 68 0.89 21.57 -1.72
C LEU A 68 2.30 21.91 -1.17
N GLY A 69 3.38 21.65 -1.91
CA GLY A 69 4.75 21.91 -1.48
C GLY A 69 5.24 21.05 -0.30
N ARG A 70 4.56 19.95 0.03
CA ARG A 70 4.85 19.11 1.21
C ARG A 70 5.85 17.99 0.90
N TRP A 71 7.08 18.39 0.54
CA TRP A 71 8.15 17.48 0.11
C TRP A 71 8.52 16.39 1.12
N GLU A 72 8.40 16.67 2.41
CA GLU A 72 8.73 15.70 3.46
C GLU A 72 7.74 14.52 3.51
N LEU A 73 6.45 14.79 3.22
CA LEU A 73 5.44 13.74 3.11
C LEU A 73 5.60 12.90 1.86
N ILE A 74 6.03 13.51 0.75
CA ILE A 74 6.29 12.80 -0.51
C ILE A 74 7.30 11.66 -0.27
N LYS A 75 8.38 11.95 0.46
CA LYS A 75 9.37 10.92 0.84
C LYS A 75 8.73 9.79 1.65
N GLY A 76 7.87 10.14 2.60
CA GLY A 76 7.11 9.17 3.38
C GLY A 76 6.23 8.27 2.52
N VAL A 77 5.44 8.85 1.62
CA VAL A 77 4.56 8.13 0.70
C VAL A 77 5.36 7.20 -0.23
N ILE A 78 6.50 7.65 -0.74
CA ILE A 78 7.40 6.83 -1.57
C ILE A 78 7.94 5.64 -0.77
N ILE A 79 8.43 5.87 0.45
CA ILE A 79 8.95 4.81 1.32
C ILE A 79 7.84 3.81 1.66
N GLY A 80 6.63 4.28 2.00
CA GLY A 80 5.48 3.42 2.24
C GLY A 80 5.13 2.57 1.03
N GLY A 81 5.07 3.17 -0.16
CA GLY A 81 4.81 2.47 -1.42
C GLY A 81 5.89 1.47 -1.79
N LEU A 82 7.16 1.78 -1.51
CA LEU A 82 8.27 0.86 -1.71
C LEU A 82 8.16 -0.37 -0.80
N ILE A 83 7.87 -0.16 0.49
CA ILE A 83 7.70 -1.27 1.46
C ILE A 83 6.56 -2.18 1.00
N THR A 84 5.40 -1.62 0.65
CA THR A 84 4.25 -2.42 0.24
C THR A 84 4.45 -3.10 -1.11
N GLY A 85 5.15 -2.45 -2.05
CA GLY A 85 5.57 -3.05 -3.30
C GLY A 85 6.51 -4.24 -3.09
N LEU A 86 7.52 -4.11 -2.22
CA LEU A 86 8.45 -5.19 -1.87
C LEU A 86 7.75 -6.35 -1.16
N LEU A 87 6.80 -6.07 -0.27
CA LEU A 87 5.99 -7.11 0.40
C LEU A 87 5.13 -7.87 -0.61
N ASN A 88 4.52 -7.17 -1.58
CA ASN A 88 3.74 -7.81 -2.64
C ASN A 88 4.64 -8.70 -3.52
N LEU A 89 5.80 -8.17 -3.92
CA LEU A 89 6.78 -8.89 -4.73
C LEU A 89 7.35 -10.12 -3.99
N GLY A 90 7.60 -9.99 -2.68
CA GLY A 90 8.00 -11.11 -1.81
C GLY A 90 6.91 -12.18 -1.70
N ALA A 91 5.65 -11.79 -1.56
CA ALA A 91 4.53 -12.73 -1.57
C ALA A 91 4.44 -13.49 -2.90
N TRP A 92 4.68 -12.79 -4.02
CA TRP A 92 4.76 -13.39 -5.35
C TRP A 92 5.85 -14.46 -5.47
N PHE A 93 7.04 -14.22 -4.92
CA PHE A 93 8.11 -15.21 -4.91
C PHE A 93 7.78 -16.40 -4.02
N LEU A 94 7.21 -16.18 -2.84
CA LEU A 94 6.83 -17.24 -1.91
C LEU A 94 5.70 -18.13 -2.46
N MET A 95 4.80 -17.60 -3.29
CA MET A 95 3.74 -18.40 -3.92
C MET A 95 4.22 -19.27 -5.08
N GLN A 96 5.41 -19.00 -5.64
CA GLN A 96 6.00 -19.77 -6.73
C GLN A 96 7.01 -20.83 -6.26
N ALA A 97 7.37 -20.83 -4.97
CA ALA A 97 8.30 -21.76 -4.34
C ALA A 97 7.57 -22.96 -3.71
#